data_AF-A0A847A9T1-F1
#
_entry.id   AF-A0A847A9T1-F1
#
_cell.length_a   1.000
_cell.length_b   1.000
_cell.length_c   1.000
_cell.angle_alpha   90.00
_cell.angle_beta   90.00
_cell.angle_gamma   90.00
#
_symmetry.space_group_name_H-M   'P 1'
#
loop_
_entity.id
_entity.type
_entity.pdbx_description
1 polymer ?
#
loop_
_entity_poly.entity_id
_entity_poly.type
_entity_poly.pdbx_seq_one_letter_code
_entity_poly.pdbx_strand_id
1 'polypeptide(L)'
;MSASSSVKKEKEAANRRDRTIPVRVSRSLYSDARRTARAEHRTIAGQIEYWSRIGRAALDNPDLPVELVRSILVAQARQEIEPFDPEE
;
A
#
# COMPACT_ATOMS: atom_id res chain seq x y z
N MET A 1 23.44 36.88 3.03
CA MET A 1 23.19 35.85 2.00
C MET A 1 23.01 34.50 2.68
N SER A 2 21.84 34.22 3.25
CA SER A 2 21.60 32.99 4.04
C SER A 2 20.19 32.47 3.77
N ALA A 3 19.97 31.88 2.60
CA ALA A 3 18.71 31.22 2.24
C ALA A 3 18.95 29.84 1.58
N SER A 4 20.11 29.21 1.81
CA SER A 4 20.48 27.94 1.17
C SER A 4 20.35 26.70 2.07
N SER A 5 20.03 26.86 3.36
CA SER A 5 19.94 25.73 4.32
C SER A 5 18.55 25.10 4.41
N SER A 6 17.45 25.81 4.11
CA SER A 6 16.09 25.24 4.21
C SER A 6 15.71 24.31 3.05
N VAL A 7 16.26 24.50 1.86
CA VAL A 7 15.93 23.68 0.66
C VAL A 7 16.56 22.28 0.73
N LYS A 8 17.63 22.09 1.52
CA LYS A 8 18.30 20.78 1.64
C LYS A 8 17.52 19.78 2.49
N LYS A 9 16.78 20.24 3.51
CA LYS A 9 16.02 19.37 4.44
C LYS A 9 14.78 18.75 3.79
N GLU A 10 14.18 19.46 2.84
CA GLU A 10 12.98 19.01 2.12
C GLU A 10 13.30 18.00 1.01
N LYS A 11 14.46 18.13 0.35
CA LYS A 11 14.94 17.16 -0.65
C LYS A 11 15.40 15.82 -0.06
N GLU A 12 15.78 15.79 1.23
CA GLU A 12 16.26 14.58 1.90
C GLU A 12 15.09 13.66 2.35
N ALA A 13 13.95 14.24 2.77
CA ALA A 13 12.73 13.50 3.04
C ALA A 13 12.10 12.89 1.77
N ALA A 14 12.22 13.58 0.63
CA ALA A 14 11.73 13.10 -0.67
C ALA A 14 12.59 11.98 -1.30
N ASN A 15 13.78 11.70 -0.77
CA ASN A 15 14.72 10.72 -1.32
C ASN A 15 14.98 9.52 -0.39
N ARG A 16 14.07 9.22 0.54
CA ARG A 16 13.98 7.88 1.13
C ARG A 16 13.36 6.94 0.09
N ARG A 17 14.07 6.77 -1.03
CA ARG A 17 13.73 5.85 -2.12
C ARG A 17 13.27 4.56 -1.49
N ASP A 18 12.07 4.14 -1.84
CA ASP A 18 11.45 2.85 -1.55
C ASP A 18 12.51 1.72 -1.49
N ARG A 19 13.06 1.48 -0.29
CA ARG A 19 14.14 0.51 -0.11
C ARG A 19 13.45 -0.83 0.05
N THR A 20 13.38 -1.58 -1.05
CA THR A 20 12.94 -2.96 -0.99
C THR A 20 13.93 -3.77 -0.14
N ILE A 21 13.39 -4.56 0.79
CA ILE A 21 14.16 -5.48 1.61
C ILE A 21 13.81 -6.90 1.12
N PRO A 22 14.79 -7.75 0.78
CA PRO A 22 14.51 -9.12 0.35
C PRO A 22 13.93 -9.93 1.52
N VAL A 23 12.77 -10.54 1.30
CA VAL A 23 12.09 -11.41 2.27
C VAL A 23 11.99 -12.82 1.70
N ARG A 24 12.25 -13.83 2.55
CA ARG A 24 12.04 -15.24 2.19
C ARG A 24 10.57 -15.57 2.29
N VAL A 25 10.00 -16.14 1.22
CA VAL A 25 8.61 -16.58 1.16
C VAL A 25 8.53 -18.06 0.82
N SER A 26 7.46 -18.73 1.25
CA SER A 26 7.23 -20.14 0.91
C SER A 26 6.97 -20.29 -0.59
N ARG A 27 7.32 -21.47 -1.13
CA ARG A 27 7.10 -21.77 -2.55
C ARG A 27 5.62 -21.81 -2.93
N SER A 28 4.75 -22.23 -2.01
CA SER A 28 3.30 -22.21 -2.19
C SER A 28 2.79 -20.78 -2.33
N LEU A 29 3.12 -19.90 -1.37
CA LEU A 29 2.70 -18.49 -1.42
C LEU A 29 3.19 -17.81 -2.69
N TYR A 30 4.44 -18.06 -3.10
CA TYR A 30 4.97 -17.51 -4.35
C TYR A 30 4.19 -18.00 -5.59
N SER A 31 3.83 -19.28 -5.64
CA SER A 31 3.03 -19.86 -6.73
C SER A 31 1.64 -19.21 -6.80
N ASP A 32 0.98 -19.05 -5.67
CA ASP A 32 -0.36 -18.46 -5.59
C ASP A 32 -0.35 -16.98 -5.96
N ALA A 33 0.64 -16.24 -5.45
CA ALA A 33 0.87 -14.86 -5.83
C ALA A 33 1.13 -14.74 -7.33
N ARG A 34 1.94 -15.63 -7.92
CA ARG A 34 2.23 -15.62 -9.37
C ARG A 34 0.97 -15.85 -10.22
N ARG A 35 0.09 -16.77 -9.83
CA ARG A 35 -1.17 -17.03 -10.55
C ARG A 35 -2.10 -15.83 -10.47
N THR A 36 -2.31 -15.31 -9.26
CA THR A 36 -3.20 -14.18 -9.00
C THR A 36 -2.68 -12.90 -9.66
N ALA A 37 -1.39 -12.61 -9.54
CA ALA A 37 -0.76 -11.44 -10.15
C ALA A 37 -0.96 -11.39 -11.67
N ARG A 38 -0.91 -12.55 -12.34
CA ARG A 38 -1.16 -12.66 -13.78
C ARG A 38 -2.61 -12.35 -14.14
N ALA A 39 -3.57 -12.86 -13.36
CA ALA A 39 -4.99 -12.60 -13.58
C ALA A 39 -5.35 -11.13 -13.33
N GLU A 40 -4.68 -10.51 -12.37
CA GLU A 40 -4.96 -9.16 -11.89
C GLU A 40 -4.07 -8.08 -12.51
N HIS A 41 -3.23 -8.43 -13.48
CA HIS A 41 -2.27 -7.51 -14.12
C HIS A 41 -1.33 -6.78 -13.13
N ARG A 42 -0.88 -7.48 -12.08
CA ARG A 42 0.10 -6.98 -11.09
C ARG A 42 1.45 -7.68 -11.21
N THR A 43 2.49 -7.10 -10.62
CA THR A 43 3.74 -7.83 -10.38
C THR A 43 3.55 -8.85 -9.24
N ILE A 44 4.39 -9.89 -9.18
CA ILE A 44 4.29 -10.90 -8.11
C ILE A 44 4.51 -10.24 -6.73
N ALA A 45 5.52 -9.37 -6.63
CA ALA A 45 5.79 -8.62 -5.41
C ALA A 45 4.61 -7.69 -5.06
N GLY A 46 4.04 -6.98 -6.06
CA GLY A 46 2.88 -6.12 -5.86
C GLY A 46 1.63 -6.88 -5.41
N GLN A 47 1.44 -8.12 -5.85
CA GLN A 47 0.35 -8.97 -5.38
C GLN A 47 0.54 -9.40 -3.92
N ILE A 48 1.76 -9.73 -3.50
CA ILE A 48 2.07 -10.05 -2.11
C ILE A 48 1.88 -8.81 -1.23
N GLU A 49 2.35 -7.65 -1.69
CA GLU A 49 2.14 -6.39 -0.98
C GLU A 49 0.66 -6.04 -0.84
N TYR A 50 -0.12 -6.23 -1.90
CA TYR A 50 -1.57 -6.04 -1.88
C TYR A 50 -2.27 -6.91 -0.82
N TRP A 51 -1.98 -8.21 -0.79
CA TRP A 51 -2.49 -9.11 0.26
C TRP A 51 -2.04 -8.69 1.65
N SER A 52 -0.79 -8.23 1.78
CA SER A 52 -0.23 -7.80 3.06
C SER A 52 -0.92 -6.55 3.59
N ARG A 53 -1.22 -5.58 2.71
CA ARG A 53 -1.97 -4.35 3.06
C ARG A 53 -3.40 -4.65 3.49
N ILE A 54 -4.10 -5.50 2.76
CA ILE A 54 -5.46 -5.93 3.12
C ILE A 54 -5.46 -6.69 4.44
N GLY A 55 -4.56 -7.68 4.59
CA GLY A 55 -4.48 -8.50 5.79
C GLY A 55 -4.21 -7.66 7.03
N ARG A 56 -3.28 -6.70 6.96
CA ARG A 56 -3.03 -5.75 8.04
C ARG A 56 -4.27 -4.92 8.37
N ALA A 57 -4.89 -4.29 7.37
CA ALA A 57 -6.06 -3.45 7.60
C ALA A 57 -7.27 -4.23 8.17
N ALA A 58 -7.45 -5.49 7.76
CA ALA A 58 -8.49 -6.37 8.31
C ALA A 58 -8.19 -6.81 9.76
N LEU A 59 -6.92 -7.02 10.11
CA LEU A 59 -6.53 -7.31 11.50
C LEU A 59 -6.71 -6.10 12.42
N ASP A 60 -6.42 -4.91 11.91
CA ASP A 60 -6.60 -3.65 12.65
C ASP A 60 -8.10 -3.30 12.83
N ASN A 61 -8.98 -3.83 11.98
CA ASN A 61 -10.42 -3.57 11.98
C ASN A 61 -11.21 -4.89 11.90
N PRO A 62 -11.21 -5.72 12.97
CA PRO A 62 -11.79 -7.07 12.93
C PRO A 62 -13.29 -7.10 12.67
N ASP A 63 -14.00 -6.01 12.98
CA ASP A 63 -15.44 -5.88 12.77
C ASP A 63 -15.82 -5.54 11.32
N LEU A 64 -14.83 -5.14 10.49
CA LEU A 64 -15.07 -4.80 9.10
C LEU A 64 -14.89 -6.02 8.19
N PRO A 65 -15.84 -6.30 7.28
CA PRO A 65 -15.65 -7.33 6.27
C PRO A 65 -14.41 -7.05 5.41
N VAL A 66 -13.63 -8.10 5.13
CA VAL A 66 -12.41 -8.00 4.30
C VAL A 66 -12.71 -7.39 2.92
N GLU A 67 -13.89 -7.67 2.37
CA GLU A 67 -14.33 -7.12 1.09
C GLU A 67 -14.49 -5.59 1.13
N LEU A 68 -14.98 -5.05 2.26
CA LEU A 68 -15.12 -3.61 2.49
C LEU A 68 -13.76 -2.94 2.69
N VAL A 69 -12.87 -3.57 3.47
CA VAL A 69 -11.49 -3.11 3.63
C VAL A 69 -10.80 -3.01 2.26
N ARG A 70 -10.99 -4.03 1.41
CA ARG A 70 -10.45 -4.04 0.05
C ARG A 70 -11.01 -2.89 -0.80
N SER A 71 -12.32 -2.65 -0.78
CA SER A 71 -12.92 -1.58 -1.59
C SER A 71 -12.43 -0.20 -1.15
N ILE A 72 -12.30 0.04 0.15
CA ILE A 72 -11.76 1.29 0.70
C ILE A 72 -10.32 1.50 0.23
N LEU A 73 -9.45 0.49 0.32
CA LEU A 73 -8.06 0.60 -0.13
C LEU A 73 -7.95 0.88 -1.64
N VAL A 74 -8.86 0.33 -2.45
CA VAL A 74 -8.92 0.62 -3.89
C VAL A 74 -9.38 2.06 -4.14
N ALA A 75 -10.43 2.53 -3.44
CA ALA A 75 -10.91 3.90 -3.54
C ALA A 75 -9.82 4.91 -3.14
N GLN A 76 -9.09 4.63 -2.06
CA GLN A 76 -7.93 5.42 -1.63
C GLN A 76 -6.84 5.50 -2.71
N ALA A 77 -6.51 4.38 -3.34
CA ALA A 77 -5.51 4.34 -4.42
C ALA A 77 -5.95 5.13 -5.66
N ARG A 78 -7.25 5.20 -5.93
CA ARG A 78 -7.84 5.98 -7.03
C ARG A 78 -8.11 7.44 -6.69
N GLN A 79 -7.87 7.85 -5.45
CA GLN A 79 -8.27 9.17 -4.93
C GLN A 79 -9.78 9.42 -5.02
N GLU A 80 -10.58 8.35 -4.98
CA GLU A 80 -12.04 8.37 -4.96
C GLU A 80 -12.55 8.39 -3.50
N ILE A 81 -11.91 9.19 -2.64
CA ILE A 81 -12.31 9.34 -1.23
C ILE A 81 -12.68 10.79 -0.97
N GLU A 82 -13.89 11.00 -0.45
CA GLU A 82 -14.32 12.31 0.05
C GLU A 82 -14.12 12.35 1.57
N PRO A 83 -13.61 13.46 2.14
CA PRO A 83 -13.63 13.67 3.57
C PRO A 83 -15.07 13.63 4.05
N PHE A 84 -15.32 12.83 5.09
CA PHE A 84 -16.61 12.85 5.77
C PHE A 84 -16.73 14.16 6.55
N ASP A 85 -17.70 14.99 6.20
CA ASP A 85 -18.11 16.16 6.97
C ASP A 85 -19.38 15.81 7.77
N PRO A 86 -19.31 15.70 9.11
CA PRO A 86 -20.45 15.34 9.95
C PRO A 86 -21.48 16.47 10.13
N GLU A 87 -21.24 17.68 9.60
CA GLU A 87 -22.08 18.86 9.85
C GLU A 87 -23.10 19.20 8.73
N GLU A 88 -23.27 18.35 7.71
CA GLU A 88 -24.43 18.34 6.79
C GLU A 88 -25.44 17.22 7.14
#